data_AF-A0A067Q4Q3-F1
#
_entry.id   AF-A0A067Q4Q3-F1
#
_cell.length_a   1.000
_cell.length_b   1.000
_cell.length_c   1.000
_cell.angle_alpha   90.00
_cell.angle_beta   90.00
_cell.angle_gamma   90.00
#
_symmetry.space_group_name_H-M   'P 1'
#
loop_
_entity.id
_entity.type
_entity.pdbx_description
1 polymer ?
#
loop_
_entity_poly.entity_id
_entity_poly.type
_entity_poly.pdbx_seq_one_letter_code
_entity_poly.pdbx_strand_id
1 'polypeptide(L)'
;MDLRPEGPKRALLALPLEVIVDILSRLDVPQLLVCTRVCRQFKKIVSQSDPLQDYIDEFLEEKINMQRMKDVLPPELQADDDAEVLSNAIEYMEYLQEANRKLSERLDSVFEQQEELRKQILSVARTILGPDIEGG
;
A
#
# COMPACT_ATOMS: atom_id res chain seq x y z
N MET A 1 6.70 25.80 5.52
CA MET A 1 7.39 24.97 4.51
C MET A 1 8.80 24.74 5.03
N ASP A 2 8.97 23.66 5.78
CA ASP A 2 10.23 23.33 6.45
C ASP A 2 11.22 22.70 5.45
N LEU A 3 12.22 23.48 5.08
CA LEU A 3 13.41 23.03 4.37
C LEU A 3 14.30 22.28 5.38
N ARG A 4 14.20 20.95 5.42
CA ARG A 4 15.19 20.12 6.13
C ARG A 4 16.59 20.37 5.53
N PRO A 5 17.64 20.53 6.34
CA PRO A 5 19.00 20.60 5.84
C PRO A 5 19.43 19.20 5.43
N GLU A 6 19.53 18.96 4.13
CA GLU A 6 20.24 17.80 3.59
C GLU A 6 21.67 17.84 4.16
N GLY A 7 22.06 16.80 4.91
CA GLY A 7 23.41 16.65 5.44
C GLY A 7 24.46 16.64 4.31
N PRO A 8 25.76 16.72 4.63
CA PRO A 8 26.80 16.79 3.62
C PRO A 8 26.80 15.49 2.81
N LYS A 9 26.11 15.49 1.67
CA LYS A 9 26.32 14.53 0.60
C LYS A 9 27.83 14.55 0.34
N ARG A 10 28.50 13.46 0.71
CA ARG A 10 29.90 13.24 0.35
C ARG A 10 29.95 13.21 -1.17
N ALA A 11 30.10 14.38 -1.77
CA ALA A 11 30.47 14.52 -3.16
C ALA A 11 31.87 13.91 -3.27
N LEU A 12 31.93 12.60 -3.53
CA LEU A 12 33.08 12.02 -4.19
C LEU A 12 33.18 12.80 -5.50
N LEU A 13 34.09 13.76 -5.53
CA LEU A 13 34.37 14.64 -6.66
C LEU A 13 34.56 13.74 -7.87
N ALA A 14 33.57 13.71 -8.75
CA ALA A 14 33.68 13.02 -10.03
C ALA A 14 34.73 13.78 -10.85
N LEU A 15 35.95 13.26 -10.88
CA LEU A 15 37.00 13.81 -11.74
C LEU A 15 36.56 13.62 -13.20
N PRO A 16 36.75 14.64 -14.06
CA PRO A 16 36.54 14.49 -15.49
C PRO A 16 37.34 13.31 -16.04
N LEU A 17 36.76 12.59 -17.00
CA LEU A 17 37.35 11.37 -17.56
C LEU A 17 38.78 11.63 -18.09
N GLU A 18 39.01 12.80 -18.66
CA GLU A 18 40.28 13.25 -19.22
C GLU A 18 41.37 13.35 -18.13
N VAL A 19 41.00 13.77 -16.92
CA VAL A 19 41.92 13.87 -15.77
C VAL A 19 42.25 12.48 -15.24
N ILE A 20 41.27 11.57 -15.22
CA ILE A 20 41.49 10.17 -14.82
C ILE A 20 42.45 9.50 -15.80
N VAL A 21 42.25 9.71 -17.11
CA VAL A 21 43.13 9.17 -18.16
C VAL A 21 44.55 9.73 -18.04
N ASP A 22 44.73 11.02 -17.76
CA ASP A 22 46.06 11.63 -17.56
C ASP A 22 46.75 11.12 -16.28
N ILE A 23 46.01 10.81 -15.22
CA ILE A 23 46.59 10.21 -14.01
C ILE A 23 47.03 8.77 -14.30
N LEU A 24 46.17 7.98 -14.95
CA LEU A 24 46.47 6.58 -15.26
C LEU A 24 47.61 6.44 -16.27
N SER A 25 47.76 7.37 -17.22
CA SER A 25 48.83 7.35 -18.21
C SER A 25 50.23 7.60 -17.63
N ARG A 26 50.30 8.21 -16.43
CA ARG A 26 51.55 8.49 -15.70
C ARG A 26 51.98 7.36 -14.78
N LEU A 27 51.14 6.33 -14.59
CA LEU A 27 51.45 5.17 -13.76
C LEU A 27 52.30 4.16 -14.54
N ASP A 28 53.17 3.46 -13.83
CA ASP A 28 53.88 2.33 -14.41
C ASP A 28 52.97 1.11 -14.57
N VAL A 29 53.40 0.15 -15.40
CA VAL A 29 52.61 -1.06 -15.71
C VAL A 29 52.21 -1.85 -14.45
N PRO A 30 53.08 -2.05 -13.44
CA PRO A 30 52.69 -2.68 -12.18
C PRO A 30 51.57 -1.93 -11.43
N GLN A 31 51.65 -0.60 -11.35
CA GLN A 31 50.64 0.22 -10.68
C GLN A 31 49.29 0.18 -11.42
N LEU A 32 49.30 0.16 -12.75
CA LEU A 32 48.09 -0.01 -13.56
C LEU A 32 47.39 -1.35 -13.31
N LEU A 33 48.15 -2.44 -13.13
CA LEU A 33 47.59 -3.75 -12.80
C LEU A 33 46.92 -3.76 -11.43
N VAL A 34 47.54 -3.11 -10.43
CA VAL A 34 46.96 -2.95 -9.09
C VAL A 34 45.67 -2.13 -9.16
N CYS A 35 45.70 -1.00 -9.87
CA CYS A 35 44.52 -0.14 -10.07
C CYS A 35 43.36 -0.92 -10.70
N THR A 36 43.65 -1.69 -11.75
CA THR A 36 42.65 -2.53 -12.43
C THR A 36 42.02 -3.56 -11.49
N ARG A 37 42.82 -4.19 -10.62
CA ARG A 37 42.32 -5.18 -9.65
C ARG A 37 41.40 -4.53 -8.61
N VAL A 38 41.79 -3.37 -8.09
CA VAL A 38 41.00 -2.60 -7.11
C VAL A 38 39.69 -2.14 -7.75
N CYS A 39 39.73 -1.54 -8.94
CA CYS A 39 38.53 -1.10 -9.66
C CYS A 39 37.57 -2.26 -9.95
N ARG A 40 38.09 -3.46 -10.29
CA ARG A 40 37.27 -4.65 -10.52
C ARG A 40 36.59 -5.14 -9.24
N GLN A 41 37.29 -5.15 -8.11
CA GLN A 41 36.71 -5.52 -6.82
C GLN A 41 35.66 -4.50 -6.38
N PHE A 42 35.93 -3.21 -6.56
CA PHE A 42 34.99 -2.15 -6.23
C PHE A 42 33.73 -2.24 -7.09
N LYS A 43 33.87 -2.47 -8.40
CA LYS A 43 32.75 -2.72 -9.30
C LYS A 43 31.89 -3.90 -8.85
N LYS A 44 32.51 -4.99 -8.37
CA LYS A 44 31.77 -6.15 -7.84
C LYS A 44 30.94 -5.77 -6.62
N ILE A 45 31.51 -5.03 -5.67
CA ILE A 45 30.81 -4.57 -4.46
C ILE A 45 29.63 -3.68 -4.82
N VAL A 46 29.83 -2.70 -5.70
CA VAL A 46 28.77 -1.79 -6.16
C VAL A 46 27.69 -2.55 -6.93
N SER A 47 28.05 -3.49 -7.81
CA SER A 47 27.05 -4.31 -8.52
C SER A 47 26.22 -5.21 -7.61
N GLN A 48 26.70 -5.46 -6.38
CA GLN A 48 25.98 -6.22 -5.37
C GLN A 48 25.18 -5.31 -4.42
N SER A 49 25.42 -4.00 -4.41
CA SER A 49 24.69 -3.08 -3.53
C SER A 49 23.32 -2.72 -4.07
N ASP A 50 23.16 -2.56 -5.38
CA ASP A 50 21.86 -2.22 -5.99
C ASP A 50 20.77 -3.26 -5.68
N PRO A 51 20.97 -4.57 -5.95
CA PRO A 51 19.96 -5.58 -5.59
C PRO A 51 19.76 -5.73 -4.07
N LEU A 52 20.78 -5.40 -3.27
CA LEU A 52 20.65 -5.40 -1.81
C LEU A 52 19.80 -4.22 -1.33
N GLN A 53 19.94 -3.06 -1.99
CA GLN A 53 19.15 -1.88 -1.74
C GLN A 53 17.68 -2.14 -2.09
N ASP A 54 17.42 -2.72 -3.27
CA ASP A 54 16.07 -3.12 -3.68
C ASP A 54 15.43 -4.09 -2.68
N TYR A 55 16.20 -5.09 -2.20
CA TYR A 55 15.73 -6.04 -1.18
C TYR A 55 15.39 -5.35 0.17
N ILE A 56 16.22 -4.39 0.59
CA ILE A 56 15.98 -3.64 1.83
C ILE A 56 14.73 -2.77 1.69
N ASP A 57 14.54 -2.12 0.55
CA ASP A 57 13.38 -1.26 0.30
C ASP A 57 12.09 -2.08 0.28
N GLU A 58 12.06 -3.25 -0.39
CA GLU A 58 10.93 -4.19 -0.39
C GLU A 58 10.61 -4.69 1.02
N PHE A 59 11.62 -5.12 1.77
CA PHE A 59 11.46 -5.59 3.15
C PHE A 59 10.91 -4.49 4.09
N LEU A 60 11.38 -3.26 3.93
CA LEU A 60 10.90 -2.12 4.71
C LEU A 60 9.46 -1.74 4.35
N GLU A 61 9.10 -1.76 3.07
CA GLU A 61 7.74 -1.49 2.61
C GLU A 61 6.76 -2.54 3.16
N GLU A 62 7.12 -3.83 3.12
CA GLU A 62 6.34 -4.91 3.71
C GLU A 62 6.15 -4.71 5.22
N LYS A 63 7.23 -4.43 5.95
CA LYS A 63 7.18 -4.14 7.40
C LYS A 63 6.31 -2.93 7.75
N ILE A 64 6.40 -1.85 6.98
CA ILE A 64 5.58 -0.65 7.18
C ILE A 64 4.10 -0.96 6.92
N ASN A 65 3.81 -1.74 5.88
CA ASN A 65 2.44 -2.15 5.57
C ASN A 65 1.85 -3.05 6.66
N MET A 66 2.59 -4.03 7.16
CA MET A 66 2.17 -4.86 8.28
C MET A 66 1.88 -4.03 9.53
N GLN A 67 2.74 -3.04 9.85
CA GLN A 67 2.52 -2.18 11.00
C GLN A 67 1.27 -1.29 10.84
N ARG A 68 1.07 -0.71 9.66
CA ARG A 68 -0.14 0.08 9.37
C ARG A 68 -1.41 -0.75 9.48
N MET A 69 -1.36 -2.02 9.10
CA MET A 69 -2.49 -2.92 9.28
C MET A 69 -2.77 -3.17 10.77
N LYS A 70 -1.74 -3.37 11.59
CA LYS A 70 -1.90 -3.54 13.05
C LYS A 70 -2.62 -2.34 13.70
N ASP A 71 -2.36 -1.13 13.23
CA ASP A 71 -2.99 0.10 13.75
C ASP A 71 -4.47 0.27 13.38
N VAL A 72 -4.94 -0.40 12.32
CA VAL A 72 -6.34 -0.34 11.83
C VAL A 72 -7.15 -1.56 12.27
N LEU A 73 -6.48 -2.64 12.66
CA LEU A 73 -7.11 -3.86 13.12
C LEU A 73 -7.81 -3.65 14.47
N PRO A 74 -9.01 -4.24 14.69
CA PRO A 74 -9.62 -4.33 16.01
C PRO A 74 -8.64 -4.90 17.05
N PRO A 75 -8.66 -4.44 18.30
CA PRO A 75 -7.72 -4.87 19.35
C PRO A 75 -7.69 -6.39 19.56
N GLU A 76 -8.78 -7.09 19.25
CA GLU A 76 -8.89 -8.55 19.29
C GLU A 76 -7.96 -9.25 18.29
N LEU A 77 -7.52 -8.56 17.23
CA LEU A 77 -6.64 -9.10 16.18
C LEU A 77 -5.18 -8.62 16.30
N GLN A 78 -4.85 -7.90 17.38
CA GLN A 78 -3.51 -7.34 17.61
C GLN A 78 -2.62 -8.20 18.52
N ALA A 79 -3.05 -9.43 18.84
CA ALA A 79 -2.29 -10.37 19.68
C ALA A 79 -0.90 -10.67 19.07
N ASP A 80 0.07 -10.96 19.94
CA ASP A 80 1.44 -11.26 19.51
C ASP A 80 1.64 -12.73 19.11
N ASP A 81 0.64 -13.60 19.36
CA ASP A 81 0.60 -15.00 18.94
C ASP A 81 -0.29 -15.15 17.69
N ASP A 82 0.31 -15.57 16.57
CA ASP A 82 -0.37 -15.79 15.29
C ASP A 82 -1.56 -16.76 15.39
N ALA A 83 -1.49 -17.76 16.28
CA ALA A 83 -2.59 -18.72 16.47
C ALA A 83 -3.81 -18.06 17.15
N GLU A 84 -3.57 -17.15 18.08
CA GLU A 84 -4.61 -16.37 18.75
C GLU A 84 -5.23 -15.35 17.80
N VAL A 85 -4.41 -14.67 16.99
CA VAL A 85 -4.89 -13.74 15.94
C VAL A 85 -5.82 -14.46 14.96
N LEU A 86 -5.45 -15.67 14.51
CA LEU A 86 -6.26 -16.45 13.58
C LEU A 86 -7.59 -16.90 14.22
N SER A 87 -7.59 -17.32 15.48
CA SER A 87 -8.82 -17.68 16.21
C SER A 87 -9.76 -16.48 16.31
N ASN A 88 -9.24 -15.34 16.75
CA ASN A 88 -10.02 -14.12 16.91
C ASN A 88 -10.51 -13.59 15.56
N ALA A 89 -9.74 -13.77 14.48
CA ALA A 89 -10.14 -13.40 13.12
C ALA A 89 -11.33 -14.23 12.64
N ILE A 90 -11.34 -15.53 12.94
CA ILE A 90 -12.47 -16.41 12.59
C ILE A 90 -13.73 -15.95 13.32
N GLU A 91 -13.66 -15.73 14.63
CA GLU A 91 -14.81 -15.27 15.43
C GLU A 91 -15.32 -13.90 14.95
N TYR A 92 -14.41 -12.97 14.63
CA TYR A 92 -14.79 -11.66 14.13
C TYR A 92 -15.41 -11.71 12.72
N MET A 93 -14.91 -12.58 11.85
CA MET A 93 -15.50 -12.80 10.53
C MET A 93 -16.91 -13.37 10.62
N GLU A 94 -17.16 -14.34 11.51
CA GLU A 94 -18.50 -14.89 11.75
C GLU A 94 -19.46 -13.79 12.25
N TYR A 95 -19.01 -12.95 13.19
CA TYR A 95 -19.78 -11.81 13.66
C TYR A 95 -20.14 -10.83 12.53
N LEU A 96 -19.18 -10.47 11.67
CA LEU A 96 -19.42 -9.55 10.55
C LEU A 96 -20.36 -10.14 9.51
N GLN A 97 -20.26 -11.44 9.21
CA GLN A 97 -21.18 -12.12 8.30
C GLN A 97 -22.62 -12.07 8.81
N GLU A 98 -22.81 -12.34 10.11
CA GLU A 98 -24.13 -12.29 10.74
C GLU A 98 -24.71 -10.87 10.79
N ALA A 99 -23.87 -9.86 11.06
CA ALA A 99 -24.28 -8.46 11.02
C ALA A 99 -24.70 -8.03 9.61
N ASN A 100 -23.93 -8.42 8.59
CA ASN A 100 -24.27 -8.15 7.19
C ASN A 100 -25.57 -8.83 6.76
N ARG A 101 -25.80 -10.09 7.17
CA ARG A 101 -27.06 -10.79 6.92
C ARG A 101 -28.26 -10.01 7.49
N LYS A 102 -28.18 -9.58 8.74
CA LYS A 102 -29.22 -8.77 9.38
C LYS A 102 -29.45 -7.43 8.70
N LEU A 103 -28.38 -6.78 8.24
CA LEU A 103 -28.48 -5.53 7.48
C LEU A 103 -29.19 -5.73 6.14
N SER A 104 -28.87 -6.80 5.41
CA SER A 104 -29.58 -7.16 4.18
C SER A 104 -31.06 -7.42 4.41
N GLU A 105 -31.42 -8.21 5.44
CA GLU A 105 -32.83 -8.46 5.80
C GLU A 105 -33.59 -7.18 6.14
N ARG A 106 -32.94 -6.25 6.87
CA ARG A 106 -33.52 -4.94 7.17
C ARG A 106 -33.70 -4.09 5.91
N LEU A 107 -32.74 -4.14 4.99
CA LEU A 107 -32.79 -3.41 3.74
C LEU A 107 -33.96 -3.89 2.87
N ASP A 108 -34.13 -5.21 2.74
CA ASP A 108 -35.25 -5.82 2.01
C ASP A 108 -36.60 -5.42 2.62
N SER A 109 -36.71 -5.47 3.95
CA SER A 109 -37.92 -5.03 4.65
C SER A 109 -38.25 -3.55 4.41
N VAL A 110 -37.24 -2.68 4.36
CA VAL A 110 -37.44 -1.25 4.04
C VAL A 110 -37.93 -1.08 2.60
N PHE A 111 -37.40 -1.85 1.64
CA PHE A 111 -37.86 -1.81 0.26
C PHE A 111 -39.31 -2.28 0.12
N GLU A 112 -39.71 -3.34 0.82
CA GLU A 112 -41.11 -3.79 0.85
C GLU A 112 -42.05 -2.71 1.41
N GLN A 113 -41.64 -2.05 2.50
CA GLN A 113 -42.40 -0.95 3.09
C GLN A 113 -42.54 0.24 2.14
N GLN A 114 -41.47 0.58 1.40
CA GLN A 114 -41.53 1.66 0.40
C GLN A 114 -42.50 1.33 -0.74
N GLU A 115 -42.49 0.09 -1.24
CA GLU A 115 -43.39 -0.34 -2.32
C GLU A 115 -44.86 -0.35 -1.85
N GLU A 116 -45.11 -0.80 -0.62
CA GLU A 116 -46.45 -0.77 -0.04
C GLU A 116 -46.96 0.67 0.15
N LEU A 117 -46.11 1.56 0.68
CA LEU A 117 -46.45 2.98 0.81
C LEU A 117 -46.74 3.61 -0.56
N ARG A 118 -45.95 3.26 -1.59
CA ARG A 118 -46.17 3.71 -2.98
C ARG A 118 -47.55 3.27 -3.50
N LYS A 119 -47.94 2.01 -3.29
CA LYS A 119 -49.27 1.50 -3.68
C LYS A 119 -50.39 2.22 -2.96
N GLN A 120 -50.23 2.49 -1.66
CA GLN A 120 -51.21 3.23 -0.86
C GLN A 120 -51.39 4.66 -1.38
N ILE A 121 -50.30 5.37 -1.66
CA ILE A 121 -50.35 6.72 -2.25
C ILE A 121 -51.09 6.71 -3.59
N LEU A 122 -50.79 5.75 -4.48
CA LEU A 122 -51.46 5.61 -5.78
C LEU A 122 -52.96 5.27 -5.65
N SER A 123 -53.33 4.49 -4.63
CA SER A 123 -54.73 4.17 -4.33
C SER A 123 -55.50 5.40 -3.84
N VAL A 124 -54.90 6.17 -2.92
CA VAL A 124 -55.48 7.42 -2.41
C VAL A 124 -55.61 8.45 -3.53
N ALA A 125 -54.58 8.60 -4.37
CA ALA A 125 -54.62 9.51 -5.52
C ALA A 125 -55.76 9.15 -6.49
N ARG A 126 -55.95 7.88 -6.83
CA ARG A 126 -57.07 7.40 -7.66
C ARG A 126 -58.44 7.68 -7.04
N THR A 127 -58.54 7.57 -5.72
CA THR A 127 -59.78 7.83 -4.98
C THR A 127 -60.14 9.32 -5.00
N ILE A 128 -59.15 10.21 -4.91
CA ILE A 128 -59.34 11.66 -4.84
C ILE A 128 -59.51 12.28 -6.24
N LEU A 129 -58.73 11.83 -7.22
CA LEU A 129 -58.65 12.44 -8.55
C LEU A 129 -59.58 11.78 -9.59
N GLY A 130 -60.22 10.65 -9.27
CA GLY A 130 -60.99 9.85 -10.22
C GLY A 130 -60.10 9.02 -11.16
N PRO A 131 -60.67 8.05 -11.91
CA PRO A 131 -59.90 7.07 -12.70
C PRO A 131 -59.15 7.64 -13.92
N ASP A 132 -59.25 8.94 -14.22
CA ASP A 132 -58.70 9.52 -15.45
C ASP A 132 -57.47 10.39 -15.19
N ILE A 133 -56.34 9.74 -14.89
CA ILE A 133 -55.02 10.24 -15.29
C ILE A 133 -54.22 9.05 -15.84
N GLU A 134 -54.73 8.44 -16.91
CA GLU A 134 -53.85 7.82 -17.90
C GLU A 134 -53.29 8.96 -18.76
N GLY A 135 -52.06 9.38 -18.48
CA GLY A 135 -51.40 10.45 -19.21
C GLY A 135 -50.00 10.04 -19.64
N GLY A 136 -49.86 9.79 -20.95
CA GLY A 136 -48.76 10.25 -21.82
C GLY A 136 -47.37 9.72 -21.57
#